data_AF-A0A923NQJ2-F1
#
_entry.id   AF-A0A923NQJ2-F1
#
_cell.length_a   1.000
_cell.length_b   1.000
_cell.length_c   1.000
_cell.angle_alpha   90.00
_cell.angle_beta   90.00
_cell.angle_gamma   90.00
#
_symmetry.space_group_name_H-M   'P 1'
#
loop_
_entity.id
_entity.type
_entity.pdbx_description
1 polymer ?
#
loop_
_entity_poly.entity_id
_entity_poly.type
_entity_poly.pdbx_seq_one_letter_code
_entity_poly.pdbx_strand_id
1 'polypeptide(L)'
;MKFGPRRGHVMAIFERFFRDFGLLLAALVLCLFLGDFQLLLENGNLVVLVLIAPVLRLIQYLTTRYSIDGERLIIESGLFQKKRRELPLANITTVDFTQSLIFQMAGVYAVHVDTNSSIGSGDSGQVKMVLNGKDAVFVKKLLLARQQDLREERISEEISGNTVMASPGELVLMGLSRSQILIAVQMIAYGSAAVGILDKIFTRAHIDGDQVLQASLMKLSVPLLVFILLAALYLISVIVSVLLTMVKYYGFRVTDREESLFIEYGLLTRRTYTLMKEKISGISYNQPFVMRLFRRGTVEVFAAGYGGSDENDEKEIALLYPILRREKLPDFLERFLPEFQDTQKPVKTRPGAFPWFFLCPRFFFAAVFFFAMWLVPMPYPAVTAGLKGLGTLILLAAAGSVVLEFKNTALAAGEKVFFLLEAAIRKRRSC
;
A
#
# COMPACT_ATOMS: atom_id res chain seq x y z
N MET A 1 -10.98 -31.69 -16.60
CA MET A 1 -10.45 -30.84 -17.69
C MET A 1 -8.99 -30.56 -17.43
N LYS A 2 -8.10 -30.54 -18.44
CA LYS A 2 -6.67 -30.26 -18.26
C LYS A 2 -6.30 -28.91 -18.91
N PHE A 3 -5.43 -28.15 -18.27
CA PHE A 3 -4.83 -26.93 -18.83
C PHE A 3 -3.34 -27.17 -19.06
N GLY A 4 -2.81 -26.82 -20.24
CA GLY A 4 -1.37 -26.83 -20.49
C GLY A 4 -0.78 -28.13 -21.05
N PRO A 5 0.57 -28.21 -21.20
CA PRO A 5 1.55 -27.21 -20.77
C PRO A 5 1.58 -25.97 -21.69
N ARG A 6 1.41 -24.78 -21.11
CA ARG A 6 1.44 -23.50 -21.84
C ARG A 6 2.35 -22.49 -21.16
N ARG A 7 2.95 -21.61 -21.96
CA ARG A 7 3.69 -20.45 -21.47
C ARG A 7 2.70 -19.34 -21.10
N GLY A 8 3.12 -18.46 -20.19
CA GLY A 8 2.42 -17.21 -19.96
C GLY A 8 2.46 -16.31 -21.19
N HIS A 9 1.69 -15.23 -21.16
CA HIS A 9 1.71 -14.21 -22.21
C HIS A 9 2.96 -13.33 -22.10
N VAL A 10 3.47 -12.84 -23.25
CA VAL A 10 4.68 -12.00 -23.35
C VAL A 10 4.59 -10.74 -22.48
N MET A 11 3.38 -10.24 -22.26
CA MET A 11 3.10 -9.08 -21.41
C MET A 11 3.55 -9.25 -19.95
N ALA A 12 3.83 -10.48 -19.49
CA ALA A 12 4.49 -10.73 -18.20
C ALA A 12 5.82 -9.99 -18.05
N ILE A 13 6.57 -9.78 -19.14
CA ILE A 13 7.87 -9.10 -19.12
C ILE A 13 7.71 -7.61 -18.74
N PHE A 14 6.63 -6.99 -19.19
CA PHE A 14 6.39 -5.55 -19.05
C PHE A 14 5.77 -5.14 -17.72
N GLU A 15 5.28 -6.09 -16.93
CA GLU A 15 4.47 -5.81 -15.74
C GLU A 15 5.17 -4.93 -14.71
N ARG A 16 6.47 -5.20 -14.47
CA ARG A 16 7.31 -4.46 -13.53
C ARG A 16 8.35 -3.59 -14.23
N PHE A 17 8.31 -3.50 -15.56
CA PHE A 17 9.34 -2.79 -16.33
C PHE A 17 9.45 -1.32 -15.91
N PHE A 18 8.34 -0.58 -15.86
CA PHE A 18 8.37 0.82 -15.45
C PHE A 18 8.71 1.03 -13.98
N ARG A 19 8.45 0.04 -13.11
CA ARG A 19 8.79 0.14 -11.70
C ARG A 19 10.30 -0.01 -11.50
N ASP A 20 10.88 -1.03 -12.10
CA ASP A 20 12.29 -1.37 -11.87
C ASP A 20 13.22 -0.52 -12.72
N PHE A 21 12.76 -0.10 -13.90
CA PHE A 21 13.56 0.67 -14.85
C PHE A 21 13.10 2.12 -14.99
N GLY A 22 12.05 2.56 -14.29
CA GLY A 22 11.52 3.92 -14.44
C GLY A 22 12.55 5.01 -14.13
N LEU A 23 13.31 4.84 -13.04
CA LEU A 23 14.41 5.76 -12.68
C LEU A 23 15.53 5.76 -13.73
N LEU A 24 15.83 4.59 -14.28
CA LEU A 24 16.90 4.41 -15.26
C LEU A 24 16.51 4.99 -16.63
N LEU A 25 15.26 4.81 -17.02
CA LEU A 25 14.68 5.38 -18.22
C LEU A 25 14.60 6.91 -18.08
N ALA A 26 14.20 7.43 -16.91
CA ALA A 26 14.22 8.86 -16.63
C ALA A 26 15.63 9.45 -16.67
N ALA A 27 16.62 8.77 -16.08
CA ALA A 27 18.02 9.18 -16.13
C ALA A 27 18.56 9.17 -17.57
N LEU A 28 18.24 8.15 -18.36
CA LEU A 28 18.64 8.05 -19.76
C LEU A 28 18.00 9.17 -20.61
N VAL A 29 16.70 9.41 -20.44
CA VAL A 29 15.99 10.50 -21.13
C VAL A 29 16.56 11.87 -20.73
N LEU A 30 16.88 12.07 -19.45
CA LEU A 30 17.51 13.30 -18.96
C LEU A 30 18.89 13.52 -19.58
N CYS A 31 19.73 12.49 -19.66
CA CYS A 31 21.04 12.58 -20.31
C CYS A 31 20.91 12.91 -21.80
N LEU A 32 19.93 12.28 -22.48
CA LEU A 32 19.66 12.52 -23.90
C LEU A 32 19.14 13.95 -24.15
N PHE A 33 18.34 14.50 -23.23
CA PHE A 33 17.87 15.89 -23.26
C PHE A 33 18.98 16.91 -23.00
N LEU A 34 19.92 16.59 -22.10
CA LEU A 34 21.08 17.45 -21.79
C LEU A 34 22.15 17.39 -22.88
N GLY A 35 22.06 16.46 -23.83
CA GLY A 35 23.02 16.30 -24.93
C GLY A 35 24.37 15.72 -24.51
N ASP A 36 24.50 15.28 -23.26
CA ASP A 36 25.75 14.77 -22.70
C ASP A 36 25.84 13.25 -22.85
N PHE A 37 26.11 12.81 -24.08
CA PHE A 37 26.32 11.39 -24.40
C PHE A 37 27.61 10.83 -23.80
N GLN A 38 28.53 11.69 -23.38
CA GLN A 38 29.82 11.30 -22.83
C GLN A 38 29.65 10.68 -21.44
N LEU A 39 28.77 11.22 -20.61
CA LEU A 39 28.38 10.62 -19.31
C LEU A 39 27.82 9.20 -19.45
N LEU A 40 27.07 8.90 -20.52
CA LEU A 40 26.52 7.55 -20.80
C LEU A 40 27.61 6.56 -21.21
N LEU A 41 28.58 7.00 -22.01
CA LEU A 41 29.71 6.18 -22.46
C LEU A 41 30.72 5.92 -21.33
N GLU A 42 31.06 6.94 -20.54
CA GLU A 42 31.94 6.82 -19.36
C GLU A 42 31.33 5.87 -18.31
N ASN A 43 29.99 5.85 -18.20
CA ASN A 43 29.26 4.96 -17.32
C ASN A 43 28.67 3.73 -18.03
N GLY A 44 29.26 3.30 -19.16
CA GLY A 44 28.76 2.17 -19.95
C GLY A 44 28.52 0.88 -19.13
N ASN A 45 29.33 0.66 -18.08
CA ASN A 45 29.16 -0.45 -17.15
C ASN A 45 27.81 -0.41 -16.40
N LEU A 46 27.33 0.78 -16.03
CA LEU A 46 26.01 0.96 -15.40
C LEU A 46 24.90 0.64 -16.40
N VAL A 47 25.04 1.06 -17.66
CA VAL A 47 24.06 0.76 -18.72
C VAL A 47 23.96 -0.75 -18.94
N VAL A 48 25.11 -1.45 -18.99
CA VAL A 48 25.14 -2.92 -19.12
C VAL A 48 24.50 -3.59 -17.91
N LEU A 49 24.84 -3.18 -16.69
CA LEU A 49 24.25 -3.71 -15.45
C LEU A 49 22.72 -3.57 -15.45
N VAL A 50 22.23 -2.44 -15.93
CA VAL A 50 20.80 -2.12 -16.05
C VAL A 50 20.10 -3.01 -17.07
N LEU A 51 20.75 -3.29 -18.20
CA LEU A 51 20.21 -4.14 -19.27
C LEU A 51 20.22 -5.64 -18.93
N ILE A 52 20.97 -6.08 -17.92
CA ILE A 52 20.96 -7.48 -17.47
C ILE A 52 19.58 -7.87 -16.91
N ALA A 53 18.95 -7.03 -16.10
CA ALA A 53 17.69 -7.38 -15.44
C ALA A 53 16.51 -7.65 -16.42
N PRO A 54 16.29 -6.86 -17.50
CA PRO A 54 15.32 -7.19 -18.55
C PRO A 54 15.62 -8.51 -19.25
N VAL A 55 16.90 -8.79 -19.53
CA VAL A 55 17.33 -10.04 -20.19
C VAL A 55 17.04 -11.24 -19.30
N LEU A 56 17.37 -11.16 -18.01
CA LEU A 56 17.05 -12.21 -17.03
C LEU A 56 15.53 -12.49 -16.95
N ARG A 57 14.69 -11.44 -17.02
CA ARG A 57 13.23 -11.60 -17.09
C ARG A 57 12.75 -12.25 -18.37
N LEU A 58 13.32 -11.89 -19.51
CA LEU A 58 13.02 -12.53 -20.78
C LEU A 58 13.37 -14.03 -20.74
N ILE A 59 14.52 -14.38 -20.16
CA ILE A 59 14.92 -15.77 -19.95
C ILE A 59 13.92 -16.49 -19.02
N GLN A 60 13.52 -15.87 -17.91
CA GLN A 60 12.51 -16.42 -17.00
C GLN A 60 11.18 -16.66 -17.70
N TYR A 61 10.73 -15.72 -18.54
CA TYR A 61 9.53 -15.85 -19.36
C TYR A 61 9.62 -17.05 -20.32
N LEU A 62 10.74 -17.20 -21.04
CA LEU A 62 10.91 -18.26 -22.04
C LEU A 62 11.02 -19.66 -21.42
N THR A 63 11.49 -19.75 -20.17
CA THR A 63 11.71 -21.00 -19.44
C THR A 63 10.56 -21.42 -18.53
N THR A 64 9.64 -20.51 -18.20
CA THR A 64 8.51 -20.81 -17.31
C THR A 64 7.29 -21.35 -18.06
N ARG A 65 6.76 -22.48 -17.62
CA ARG A 65 5.55 -23.13 -18.16
C ARG A 65 4.58 -23.48 -17.03
N TYR A 66 3.29 -23.38 -17.36
CA TYR A 66 2.19 -23.66 -16.45
C TYR A 66 1.32 -24.78 -17.02
N SER A 67 0.91 -25.70 -16.15
CA SER A 67 -0.08 -26.72 -16.45
C SER A 67 -0.96 -26.98 -15.23
N ILE A 68 -2.22 -27.30 -15.46
CA ILE A 68 -3.14 -27.78 -14.43
C ILE A 68 -3.57 -29.18 -14.85
N ASP A 69 -3.15 -30.17 -14.06
CA ASP A 69 -3.51 -31.56 -14.26
C ASP A 69 -4.19 -32.10 -13.01
N GLY A 70 -5.42 -32.62 -13.17
CA GLY A 70 -6.24 -33.10 -12.07
C GLY A 70 -6.37 -32.08 -10.94
N GLU A 71 -5.77 -32.39 -9.78
CA GLU A 71 -5.83 -31.62 -8.54
C GLU A 71 -4.59 -30.76 -8.27
N ARG A 72 -3.68 -30.58 -9.25
CA ARG A 72 -2.41 -29.88 -9.05
C ARG A 72 -2.15 -28.82 -10.12
N LEU A 73 -1.80 -27.62 -9.68
CA LEU A 73 -1.16 -26.61 -10.51
C LEU A 73 0.35 -26.89 -10.53
N ILE A 74 0.87 -27.19 -11.71
CA ILE A 74 2.27 -27.53 -11.95
C ILE A 74 2.95 -26.35 -12.64
N ILE A 75 4.05 -25.88 -12.06
CA ILE A 75 4.89 -24.81 -12.60
C ILE A 75 6.29 -25.36 -12.83
N GLU A 76 6.76 -25.27 -14.06
CA GLU A 76 8.09 -25.68 -14.46
C GLU A 76 8.88 -24.43 -14.85
N SER A 77 10.05 -24.22 -14.25
CA SER A 77 10.89 -23.05 -14.49
C SER A 77 12.37 -23.40 -14.46
N GLY A 78 13.21 -22.55 -15.06
CA GLY A 78 14.67 -22.66 -15.00
C GLY A 78 15.34 -22.93 -16.34
N LEU A 79 16.52 -22.31 -16.52
CA LEU A 79 17.36 -22.47 -17.71
C LEU A 79 18.40 -23.58 -17.51
N PHE A 80 19.19 -23.48 -16.43
CA PHE A 80 20.25 -24.44 -16.09
C PHE A 80 19.80 -25.50 -15.08
N GLN A 81 19.05 -25.08 -14.04
CA GLN A 81 18.47 -25.97 -13.04
C GLN A 81 16.95 -25.95 -13.18
N LYS A 82 16.38 -27.03 -13.71
CA LYS A 82 14.94 -27.17 -13.86
C LYS A 82 14.30 -27.36 -12.47
N LYS A 83 13.38 -26.46 -12.12
CA LYS A 83 12.58 -26.50 -10.90
C LYS A 83 11.15 -26.82 -11.29
N ARG A 84 10.56 -27.83 -10.66
CA ARG A 84 9.16 -28.22 -10.84
C ARG A 84 8.44 -28.07 -9.50
N ARG A 85 7.44 -27.19 -9.48
CA ARG A 85 6.61 -26.90 -8.31
C ARG A 85 5.22 -27.46 -8.57
N GLU A 86 4.70 -28.23 -7.63
CA GLU A 86 3.33 -28.73 -7.66
C GLU A 86 2.56 -28.14 -6.50
N LEU A 87 1.48 -27.42 -6.81
CA LEU A 87 0.59 -26.80 -5.83
C LEU A 87 -0.76 -27.50 -5.90
N PRO A 88 -1.16 -28.24 -4.85
CA PRO A 88 -2.50 -28.80 -4.77
C PRO A 88 -3.54 -27.69 -4.83
N LEU A 89 -4.57 -27.85 -5.67
CA LEU A 89 -5.64 -26.86 -5.80
C LEU A 89 -6.40 -26.65 -4.48
N ALA A 90 -6.48 -27.68 -3.63
CA ALA A 90 -7.08 -27.60 -2.30
C ALA A 90 -6.35 -26.65 -1.33
N ASN A 91 -5.07 -26.33 -1.61
CA ASN A 91 -4.27 -25.43 -0.78
C ASN A 91 -4.31 -23.98 -1.25
N ILE A 92 -4.98 -23.69 -2.36
CA ILE A 92 -5.17 -22.34 -2.86
C ILE A 92 -6.17 -21.62 -1.96
N THR A 93 -5.75 -20.51 -1.37
CA THR A 93 -6.58 -19.74 -0.45
C THR A 93 -7.24 -18.57 -1.15
N THR A 94 -6.53 -17.94 -2.09
CA THR A 94 -7.01 -16.77 -2.85
C THR A 94 -6.59 -16.87 -4.30
N VAL A 95 -7.47 -16.36 -5.15
CA VAL A 95 -7.22 -16.22 -6.58
C VAL A 95 -7.58 -14.80 -6.99
N ASP A 96 -6.56 -14.04 -7.36
CA ASP A 96 -6.70 -12.64 -7.74
C ASP A 96 -6.49 -12.50 -9.24
N PHE A 97 -7.42 -11.86 -9.92
CA PHE A 97 -7.30 -11.47 -11.30
C PHE A 97 -7.06 -9.96 -11.36
N THR A 98 -5.91 -9.56 -11.88
CA THR A 98 -5.52 -8.17 -12.06
C THR A 98 -5.39 -7.84 -13.53
N GLN A 99 -6.03 -6.74 -13.94
CA GLN A 99 -6.01 -6.22 -15.31
C GLN A 99 -5.67 -4.73 -15.30
N SER A 100 -4.37 -4.41 -15.31
CA SER A 100 -3.86 -3.05 -15.50
C SER A 100 -4.21 -2.52 -16.89
N LEU A 101 -4.11 -1.20 -17.14
CA LEU A 101 -4.43 -0.60 -18.44
C LEU A 101 -3.72 -1.29 -19.61
N ILE A 102 -2.43 -1.59 -19.44
CA ILE A 102 -1.62 -2.26 -20.47
C ILE A 102 -2.17 -3.67 -20.73
N PHE A 103 -2.62 -4.37 -19.69
CA PHE A 103 -3.22 -5.69 -19.80
C PHE A 103 -4.65 -5.65 -20.34
N GLN A 104 -5.41 -4.57 -20.08
CA GLN A 104 -6.72 -4.34 -20.68
C GLN A 104 -6.59 -4.14 -22.19
N MET A 105 -5.65 -3.29 -22.63
CA MET A 105 -5.37 -3.08 -24.05
C MET A 105 -4.89 -4.37 -24.75
N ALA A 106 -4.08 -5.18 -24.05
CA ALA A 106 -3.59 -6.45 -24.58
C ALA A 106 -4.58 -7.62 -24.44
N GLY A 107 -5.71 -7.45 -23.74
CA GLY A 107 -6.69 -8.53 -23.51
C GLY A 107 -6.17 -9.68 -22.63
N VAL A 108 -5.26 -9.40 -21.70
CA VAL A 108 -4.63 -10.39 -20.81
C VAL A 108 -4.97 -10.12 -19.35
N TYR A 109 -4.80 -11.13 -18.49
CA TYR A 109 -5.00 -11.03 -17.05
C TYR A 109 -3.78 -11.57 -16.33
N ALA A 110 -3.35 -10.87 -15.28
CA ALA A 110 -2.42 -11.42 -14.31
C ALA A 110 -3.23 -12.16 -13.24
N VAL A 111 -3.06 -13.47 -13.15
CA VAL A 111 -3.66 -14.31 -12.11
C VAL A 111 -2.64 -14.50 -11.01
N HIS A 112 -3.00 -14.17 -9.78
CA HIS A 112 -2.19 -14.40 -8.59
C HIS A 112 -2.90 -15.46 -7.77
N VAL A 113 -2.17 -16.50 -7.44
CA VAL A 113 -2.66 -17.63 -6.67
C VAL A 113 -1.80 -17.67 -5.42
N ASP A 114 -2.42 -17.44 -4.27
CA ASP A 114 -1.73 -17.64 -3.00
C ASP A 114 -2.13 -18.97 -2.39
N THR A 115 -1.17 -19.61 -1.74
CA THR A 115 -1.39 -20.83 -0.97
C THR A 115 -0.97 -20.65 0.48
N ASN A 116 -1.53 -21.48 1.36
CA ASN A 116 -1.20 -21.49 2.79
C ASN A 116 0.23 -22.01 3.11
N SER A 117 1.04 -22.35 2.10
CA SER A 117 2.36 -22.94 2.31
C SER A 117 3.45 -21.87 2.40
N SER A 118 3.56 -21.23 3.57
CA SER A 118 4.74 -20.44 3.97
C SER A 118 5.58 -21.17 5.05
N ILE A 119 5.37 -22.47 5.24
CA ILE A 119 6.10 -23.25 6.24
C ILE A 119 7.35 -23.86 5.59
N GLY A 120 8.51 -23.25 5.85
CA GLY A 120 9.76 -24.00 6.00
C GLY A 120 10.64 -24.30 4.78
N SER A 121 10.40 -23.72 3.61
CA SER A 121 11.38 -23.74 2.52
C SER A 121 11.26 -22.45 1.73
N GLY A 122 12.37 -21.92 1.20
CA GLY A 122 12.46 -20.60 0.53
C GLY A 122 11.67 -20.48 -0.78
N ASP A 123 10.53 -21.15 -0.87
CA ASP A 123 9.59 -21.13 -1.96
C ASP A 123 8.31 -20.43 -1.50
N SER A 124 8.12 -19.18 -1.94
CA SER A 124 6.89 -18.45 -1.70
C SER A 124 5.73 -19.26 -2.29
N GLY A 125 4.74 -19.66 -1.48
CA GLY A 125 3.47 -20.28 -1.92
C GLY A 125 2.61 -19.39 -2.84
N GLN A 126 3.21 -18.39 -3.46
CA GLN A 126 2.57 -17.42 -4.33
C GLN A 126 2.98 -17.69 -5.77
N VAL A 127 2.00 -17.74 -6.65
CA VAL A 127 2.21 -17.95 -8.07
C VAL A 127 1.52 -16.88 -8.85
N LYS A 128 2.32 -16.18 -9.63
CA LYS A 128 1.88 -15.16 -10.54
C LYS A 128 2.01 -15.68 -11.97
N MET A 129 0.90 -15.67 -12.70
CA MET A 129 0.85 -16.09 -14.10
C MET A 129 0.08 -15.06 -14.92
N VAL A 130 0.63 -14.64 -16.06
CA VAL A 130 -0.08 -13.75 -16.99
C VAL A 130 -0.65 -14.59 -18.12
N LEU A 131 -1.96 -14.58 -18.27
CA LEU A 131 -2.70 -15.43 -19.21
C LEU A 131 -3.55 -14.58 -20.15
N ASN A 132 -3.79 -15.08 -21.37
CA ASN A 132 -4.77 -14.48 -22.27
C ASN A 132 -6.18 -14.55 -21.68
N GLY A 133 -7.07 -13.63 -22.06
CA GLY A 133 -8.45 -13.59 -21.54
C GLY A 133 -9.19 -14.92 -21.60
N LYS A 134 -9.09 -15.66 -22.71
CA LYS A 134 -9.70 -17.00 -22.86
C LYS A 134 -9.13 -18.01 -21.84
N ASP A 135 -7.82 -18.02 -21.69
CA ASP A 135 -7.10 -18.94 -20.80
C ASP A 135 -7.33 -18.56 -19.32
N ALA A 136 -7.38 -17.26 -19.00
CA ALA A 136 -7.70 -16.76 -17.67
C ALA A 136 -9.13 -17.12 -17.25
N VAL A 137 -10.11 -17.00 -18.15
CA VAL A 137 -11.49 -17.45 -17.89
C VAL A 137 -11.55 -18.96 -17.73
N PHE A 138 -10.79 -19.72 -18.53
CA PHE A 138 -10.73 -21.18 -18.39
C PHE A 138 -10.11 -21.60 -17.05
N VAL A 139 -8.99 -21.00 -16.65
CA VAL A 139 -8.36 -21.23 -15.36
C VAL A 139 -9.28 -20.82 -14.22
N LYS A 140 -9.96 -19.66 -14.33
CA LYS A 140 -10.99 -19.23 -13.39
C LYS A 140 -12.09 -20.28 -13.25
N LYS A 141 -12.62 -20.79 -14.37
CA LYS A 141 -13.62 -21.86 -14.35
C LYS A 141 -13.07 -23.13 -13.75
N LEU A 142 -11.83 -23.52 -14.01
CA LEU A 142 -11.26 -24.77 -13.49
C LEU A 142 -11.00 -24.67 -11.98
N LEU A 143 -10.58 -23.49 -11.50
CA LEU A 143 -10.41 -23.20 -10.08
C LEU A 143 -11.76 -23.06 -9.34
N LEU A 144 -12.80 -22.50 -9.99
CA LEU A 144 -14.12 -22.29 -9.40
C LEU A 144 -15.10 -23.45 -9.57
N ALA A 145 -15.06 -24.20 -10.68
CA ALA A 145 -16.00 -25.29 -10.98
C ALA A 145 -15.85 -26.44 -10.01
N ARG A 146 -14.65 -26.68 -9.48
CA ARG A 146 -14.48 -27.67 -8.41
C ARG A 146 -15.03 -27.22 -7.06
N GLN A 147 -15.22 -25.91 -6.87
CA GLN A 147 -15.96 -25.36 -5.74
C GLN A 147 -17.48 -25.57 -5.91
N GLN A 148 -17.97 -25.81 -7.14
CA GLN A 148 -19.39 -26.03 -7.46
C GLN A 148 -19.80 -27.51 -7.56
N ASP A 149 -18.86 -28.47 -7.64
CA ASP A 149 -19.15 -29.92 -7.64
C ASP A 149 -19.77 -30.44 -6.32
N LEU A 150 -19.93 -29.58 -5.31
CA LEU A 150 -20.73 -29.87 -4.11
C LEU A 150 -22.18 -29.40 -4.19
N ARG A 151 -22.63 -28.74 -5.28
CA ARG A 151 -23.99 -28.16 -5.30
C ARG A 151 -24.58 -27.84 -6.67
N GLU A 152 -24.33 -28.63 -7.70
CA GLU A 152 -25.13 -28.59 -8.95
C GLU A 152 -26.51 -29.23 -8.76
N GLU A 153 -27.38 -28.58 -7.98
CA GLU A 153 -28.85 -28.77 -8.06
C GLU A 153 -29.66 -27.55 -7.55
N ARG A 154 -29.02 -26.44 -7.15
CA ARG A 154 -29.73 -25.23 -6.67
C ARG A 154 -29.30 -23.92 -7.34
N ILE A 155 -29.04 -23.92 -8.65
CA ILE A 155 -28.71 -22.68 -9.36
C ILE A 155 -29.65 -22.48 -10.55
N SER A 156 -30.88 -22.07 -10.24
CA SER A 156 -31.67 -21.26 -11.17
C SER A 156 -32.49 -20.15 -10.50
N GLU A 157 -32.59 -20.07 -9.18
CA GLU A 157 -33.37 -19.01 -8.51
C GLU A 157 -32.71 -18.59 -7.19
N GLU A 158 -31.60 -17.84 -7.25
CA GLU A 158 -31.21 -16.88 -6.20
C GLU A 158 -30.00 -16.05 -6.67
N ILE A 159 -30.20 -15.21 -7.69
CA ILE A 159 -29.32 -14.05 -7.92
C ILE A 159 -29.78 -12.95 -6.95
N SER A 160 -29.54 -13.16 -5.66
CA SER A 160 -29.62 -12.11 -4.65
C SER A 160 -28.49 -12.31 -3.63
N GLY A 161 -27.27 -12.39 -4.14
CA GLY A 161 -26.08 -12.14 -3.32
C GLY A 161 -26.11 -10.70 -2.86
N ASN A 162 -26.24 -10.50 -1.55
CA ASN A 162 -26.52 -9.21 -0.92
C ASN A 162 -25.33 -8.26 -1.13
N THR A 163 -25.36 -7.46 -2.21
CA THR A 163 -24.21 -6.68 -2.69
C THR A 163 -24.11 -5.33 -1.99
N VAL A 164 -22.90 -4.97 -1.52
CA VAL A 164 -22.63 -3.63 -0.96
C VAL A 164 -21.66 -2.89 -1.86
N MET A 165 -22.06 -1.68 -2.26
CA MET A 165 -21.24 -0.77 -3.07
C MET A 165 -20.70 0.37 -2.23
N ALA A 166 -19.44 0.73 -2.46
CA ALA A 166 -18.86 1.92 -1.84
C ALA A 166 -19.46 3.20 -2.45
N SER A 167 -19.78 4.18 -1.60
CA SER A 167 -20.28 5.47 -2.06
C SER A 167 -19.15 6.34 -2.63
N PRO A 168 -19.39 7.19 -3.65
CA PRO A 168 -18.37 8.12 -4.16
C PRO A 168 -17.78 9.04 -3.08
N GLY A 169 -18.61 9.51 -2.13
CA GLY A 169 -18.15 10.36 -1.02
C GLY A 169 -17.23 9.62 -0.03
N GLU A 170 -17.33 8.29 0.04
CA GLU A 170 -16.44 7.46 0.84
C GLU A 170 -15.06 7.36 0.18
N LEU A 171 -14.99 7.25 -1.13
CA LEU A 171 -13.71 7.21 -1.84
C LEU A 171 -12.94 8.53 -1.71
N VAL A 172 -13.62 9.68 -1.72
CA VAL A 172 -12.99 10.99 -1.47
C VAL A 172 -12.34 11.03 -0.10
N LEU A 173 -13.08 10.62 0.95
CA LEU A 173 -12.56 10.61 2.31
C LEU A 173 -11.37 9.65 2.45
N MET A 174 -11.39 8.53 1.72
CA MET A 174 -10.28 7.58 1.68
C MET A 174 -9.03 8.23 1.08
N GLY A 175 -9.18 8.95 -0.03
CA GLY A 175 -8.10 9.66 -0.71
C GLY A 175 -7.47 10.76 0.12
N LEU A 176 -8.27 11.50 0.89
CA LEU A 176 -7.77 12.51 1.85
C LEU A 176 -7.03 11.86 3.04
N SER A 177 -7.47 10.66 3.45
CA SER A 177 -6.90 9.99 4.62
C SER A 177 -5.59 9.25 4.35
N ARG A 178 -5.30 8.87 3.09
CA ARG A 178 -4.03 8.25 2.70
C ARG A 178 -2.90 9.27 2.76
N SER A 179 -2.40 9.49 3.98
CA SER A 179 -1.08 10.01 4.36
C SER A 179 -0.43 11.03 3.40
N GLN A 180 -1.05 12.19 3.23
CA GLN A 180 -0.43 13.37 2.63
C GLN A 180 0.44 14.17 3.61
N ILE A 181 0.47 13.75 4.89
CA ILE A 181 1.20 14.44 5.97
C ILE A 181 2.70 14.43 5.70
N LEU A 182 3.26 13.33 5.19
CA LEU A 182 4.69 13.25 4.84
C LEU A 182 5.05 14.21 3.70
N ILE A 183 4.18 14.32 2.69
CA ILE A 183 4.35 15.26 1.57
C ILE A 183 4.24 16.71 2.08
N ALA A 184 3.27 17.00 2.96
CA ALA A 184 3.13 18.32 3.58
C ALA A 184 4.38 18.73 4.38
N VAL A 185 4.92 17.82 5.21
CA VAL A 185 6.12 18.05 6.01
C VAL A 185 7.35 18.26 5.13
N GLN A 186 7.51 17.46 4.06
CA GLN A 186 8.58 17.65 3.08
C GLN A 186 8.48 19.01 2.39
N MET A 187 7.29 19.43 1.99
CA MET A 187 7.05 20.73 1.37
C MET A 187 7.38 21.91 2.30
N ILE A 188 7.05 21.79 3.59
CA ILE A 188 7.43 22.80 4.61
C ILE A 188 8.96 22.84 4.79
N ALA A 189 9.63 21.70 4.79
CA ALA A 189 11.09 21.62 4.91
C ALA A 189 11.81 22.22 3.68
N TYR A 190 11.36 21.90 2.46
CA TYR A 190 11.90 22.50 1.24
C TYR A 190 11.56 23.99 1.15
N GLY A 191 10.38 24.39 1.60
CA GLY A 191 9.97 25.78 1.66
C GLY A 191 10.82 26.62 2.58
N SER A 192 11.12 26.12 3.79
CA SER A 192 11.99 26.84 4.72
C SER A 192 13.43 26.93 4.22
N ALA A 193 13.94 25.88 3.57
CA ALA A 193 15.24 25.92 2.90
C ALA A 193 15.27 26.94 1.75
N ALA A 194 14.23 26.99 0.91
CA ALA A 194 14.11 27.95 -0.19
C ALA A 194 14.08 29.40 0.32
N VAL A 195 13.28 29.67 1.36
CA VAL A 195 13.23 31.00 2.00
C VAL A 195 14.60 31.40 2.58
N GLY A 196 15.31 30.47 3.23
CA GLY A 196 16.66 30.73 3.76
C GLY A 196 17.73 30.96 2.68
N ILE A 197 17.61 30.32 1.51
CA ILE A 197 18.49 30.56 0.35
C ILE A 197 18.20 31.94 -0.24
N LEU A 198 16.92 32.29 -0.42
CA LEU A 198 16.48 33.60 -0.89
C LEU A 198 16.97 34.73 0.03
N ASP A 199 16.80 34.60 1.34
CA ASP A 199 17.26 35.59 2.32
C ASP A 199 18.77 35.83 2.25
N LYS A 200 19.59 34.78 2.03
CA LYS A 200 21.04 34.92 1.83
C LYS A 200 21.42 35.62 0.53
N ILE A 201 20.66 35.40 -0.55
CA ILE A 201 20.87 36.07 -1.84
C ILE A 201 20.54 37.56 -1.70
N PHE A 202 19.42 37.89 -1.05
CA PHE A 202 18.96 39.27 -0.87
C PHE A 202 19.78 40.05 0.16
N THR A 203 20.24 39.42 1.24
CA THR A 203 21.05 40.09 2.28
C THR A 203 22.48 40.38 1.83
N ARG A 204 22.99 39.66 0.80
CA ARG A 204 24.27 39.99 0.15
C ARG A 204 24.20 41.22 -0.76
N ALA A 205 23.01 41.65 -1.18
CA ALA A 205 22.84 42.92 -1.87
C ALA A 205 22.76 44.04 -0.80
N HIS A 206 23.89 44.73 -0.58
CA HIS A 206 23.93 45.93 0.26
C HIS A 206 22.96 46.99 -0.31
N ILE A 207 21.97 47.40 0.47
CA ILE A 207 21.01 48.44 0.08
C ILE A 207 21.00 49.54 1.13
N ASP A 208 21.36 50.75 0.68
CA ASP A 208 21.44 52.00 1.47
C ASP A 208 20.08 52.49 1.99
N GLY A 209 20.16 53.27 3.07
CA GLY A 209 19.13 53.53 4.08
C GLY A 209 17.81 54.19 3.68
N ASP A 210 17.56 54.52 2.42
CA ASP A 210 16.27 55.10 1.97
C ASP A 210 15.33 54.04 1.35
N GLN A 211 15.85 52.85 1.05
CA GLN A 211 15.10 51.71 0.51
C GLN A 211 14.64 50.72 1.60
N VAL A 212 14.81 51.04 2.89
CA VAL A 212 14.52 50.12 4.00
C VAL A 212 13.04 49.72 4.06
N LEU A 213 12.12 50.63 3.67
CA LEU A 213 10.69 50.33 3.60
C LEU A 213 10.37 49.39 2.41
N GLN A 214 10.94 49.63 1.23
CA GLN A 214 10.79 48.74 0.05
C GLN A 214 11.47 47.38 0.25
N ALA A 215 12.65 47.34 0.87
CA ALA A 215 13.36 46.11 1.21
C ALA A 215 12.60 45.31 2.28
N SER A 216 11.97 45.97 3.26
CA SER A 216 11.14 45.31 4.27
C SER A 216 9.83 44.74 3.67
N LEU A 217 9.21 45.47 2.73
CA LEU A 217 8.04 44.98 1.99
C LEU A 217 8.41 43.82 1.05
N MET A 218 9.56 43.88 0.37
CA MET A 218 10.05 42.78 -0.47
C MET A 218 10.37 41.53 0.35
N LYS A 219 10.98 41.69 1.55
CA LYS A 219 11.24 40.60 2.51
C LYS A 219 9.98 39.90 3.01
N LEU A 220 8.83 40.57 3.02
CA LEU A 220 7.54 39.95 3.37
C LEU A 220 6.86 39.32 2.13
N SER A 221 7.02 39.94 0.96
CA SER A 221 6.37 39.50 -0.29
C SER A 221 6.91 38.17 -0.85
N VAL A 222 8.23 37.95 -0.78
CA VAL A 222 8.87 36.73 -1.30
C VAL A 222 8.51 35.48 -0.47
N PRO A 223 8.64 35.44 0.87
CA PRO A 223 8.23 34.28 1.65
C PRO A 223 6.71 34.06 1.59
N LEU A 224 5.90 35.10 1.47
CA LEU A 224 4.47 34.96 1.23
C LEU A 224 4.19 34.29 -0.13
N LEU A 225 4.88 34.69 -1.19
CA LEU A 225 4.74 34.09 -2.52
C LEU A 225 5.21 32.62 -2.51
N VAL A 226 6.35 32.32 -1.89
CA VAL A 226 6.83 30.95 -1.69
C VAL A 226 5.82 30.14 -0.89
N PHE A 227 5.26 30.70 0.18
CA PHE A 227 4.21 30.05 0.96
C PHE A 227 2.96 29.76 0.14
N ILE A 228 2.47 30.73 -0.65
CA ILE A 228 1.32 30.55 -1.56
C ILE A 228 1.61 29.46 -2.60
N LEU A 229 2.81 29.47 -3.20
CA LEU A 229 3.22 28.45 -4.17
C LEU A 229 3.26 27.06 -3.55
N LEU A 230 3.84 26.91 -2.36
CA LEU A 230 3.88 25.63 -1.64
C LEU A 230 2.49 25.17 -1.23
N ALA A 231 1.63 26.09 -0.78
CA ALA A 231 0.24 25.82 -0.45
C ALA A 231 -0.55 25.36 -1.69
N ALA A 232 -0.33 26.00 -2.84
CA ALA A 232 -0.95 25.61 -4.11
C ALA A 232 -0.47 24.23 -4.57
N LEU A 233 0.85 23.96 -4.54
CA LEU A 233 1.42 22.66 -4.87
C LEU A 233 0.91 21.55 -3.94
N TYR A 234 0.80 21.84 -2.64
CA TYR A 234 0.19 20.92 -1.68
C TYR A 234 -1.27 20.64 -2.05
N LEU A 235 -2.06 21.67 -2.34
CA LEU A 235 -3.46 21.53 -2.72
C LEU A 235 -3.64 20.71 -4.01
N ILE A 236 -2.77 20.92 -5.00
CA ILE A 236 -2.72 20.11 -6.23
C ILE A 236 -2.40 18.65 -5.88
N SER A 237 -1.41 18.39 -5.02
CA SER A 237 -1.05 17.03 -4.61
C SER A 237 -2.22 16.32 -3.91
N VAL A 238 -3.00 17.06 -3.11
CA VAL A 238 -4.20 16.55 -2.43
C VAL A 238 -5.25 16.14 -3.47
N ILE A 239 -5.52 17.01 -4.44
CA ILE A 239 -6.48 16.75 -5.52
C ILE A 239 -6.06 15.52 -6.32
N VAL A 240 -4.79 15.45 -6.74
CA VAL A 240 -4.25 14.32 -7.50
C VAL A 240 -4.38 13.01 -6.71
N SER A 241 -4.03 13.01 -5.42
CA SER A 241 -4.16 11.84 -4.55
C SER A 241 -5.61 11.37 -4.41
N VAL A 242 -6.56 12.30 -4.27
CA VAL A 242 -7.99 11.99 -4.21
C VAL A 242 -8.46 11.38 -5.52
N LEU A 243 -8.11 11.99 -6.66
CA LEU A 243 -8.44 11.48 -8.00
C LEU A 243 -7.88 10.07 -8.23
N LEU A 244 -6.59 9.85 -7.94
CA LEU A 244 -5.95 8.54 -8.06
C LEU A 244 -6.64 7.49 -7.19
N THR A 245 -7.06 7.86 -5.98
CA THR A 245 -7.79 6.96 -5.07
C THR A 245 -9.19 6.64 -5.60
N MET A 246 -9.92 7.64 -6.11
CA MET A 246 -11.23 7.42 -6.73
C MET A 246 -11.12 6.49 -7.93
N VAL A 247 -10.12 6.69 -8.78
CA VAL A 247 -9.86 5.84 -9.95
C VAL A 247 -9.47 4.42 -9.54
N LYS A 248 -8.65 4.26 -8.49
CA LYS A 248 -8.20 2.96 -7.98
C LYS A 248 -9.33 2.12 -7.38
N TYR A 249 -10.22 2.74 -6.62
CA TYR A 249 -11.32 2.04 -5.91
C TYR A 249 -12.69 2.29 -6.55
N TYR A 250 -12.71 2.76 -7.80
CA TYR A 250 -13.95 2.99 -8.53
C TYR A 250 -14.75 1.69 -8.66
N GLY A 251 -16.07 1.77 -8.49
CA GLY A 251 -16.96 0.62 -8.64
C GLY A 251 -16.75 -0.49 -7.62
N PHE A 252 -16.15 -0.18 -6.46
CA PHE A 252 -15.90 -1.17 -5.41
C PHE A 252 -17.18 -1.88 -4.99
N ARG A 253 -17.19 -3.20 -5.16
CA ARG A 253 -18.32 -4.08 -4.91
C ARG A 253 -17.87 -5.28 -4.10
N VAL A 254 -18.60 -5.57 -3.03
CA VAL A 254 -18.49 -6.83 -2.29
C VAL A 254 -19.77 -7.62 -2.52
N THR A 255 -19.61 -8.83 -3.03
CA THR A 255 -20.70 -9.78 -3.22
C THR A 255 -20.47 -10.96 -2.30
N ASP A 256 -21.43 -11.17 -1.39
CA ASP A 256 -21.45 -12.34 -0.53
C ASP A 256 -21.96 -13.56 -1.29
N ARG A 257 -21.24 -14.68 -1.19
CA ARG A 257 -21.71 -16.02 -1.52
C ARG A 257 -21.52 -16.90 -0.29
N GLU A 258 -22.28 -17.99 -0.20
CA GLU A 258 -22.35 -18.85 0.99
C GLU A 258 -20.95 -19.14 1.59
N GLU A 259 -20.00 -19.61 0.78
CA GLU A 259 -18.66 -20.01 1.21
C GLU A 259 -17.54 -19.01 0.89
N SER A 260 -17.79 -17.99 0.06
CA SER A 260 -16.75 -17.07 -0.42
C SER A 260 -17.23 -15.64 -0.68
N LEU A 261 -16.34 -14.69 -0.44
CA LEU A 261 -16.54 -13.27 -0.68
C LEU A 261 -15.88 -12.89 -2.00
N PHE A 262 -16.66 -12.33 -2.92
CA PHE A 262 -16.18 -11.79 -4.19
C PHE A 262 -16.03 -10.29 -4.10
N ILE A 263 -14.83 -9.78 -4.36
CA ILE A 263 -14.52 -8.36 -4.29
C ILE A 263 -14.00 -7.89 -5.64
N GLU A 264 -14.61 -6.83 -6.17
CA GLU A 264 -14.27 -6.26 -7.47
C GLU A 264 -14.10 -4.74 -7.34
N TYR A 265 -13.02 -4.19 -7.90
CA TYR A 265 -12.83 -2.74 -7.97
C TYR A 265 -11.83 -2.29 -9.04
N GLY A 266 -11.90 -1.01 -9.38
CA GLY A 266 -10.89 -0.27 -10.13
C GLY A 266 -11.29 0.04 -11.57
N LEU A 267 -10.99 1.27 -12.00
CA LEU A 267 -11.27 1.74 -13.36
C LEU A 267 -10.09 1.44 -14.29
N LEU A 268 -8.89 1.94 -13.96
CA LEU A 268 -7.67 1.76 -14.77
C LEU A 268 -7.01 0.39 -14.53
N THR A 269 -7.06 -0.09 -13.28
CA THR A 269 -6.57 -1.42 -12.93
C THR A 269 -7.71 -2.18 -12.28
N ARG A 270 -8.37 -3.03 -13.06
CA ARG A 270 -9.47 -3.86 -12.56
C ARG A 270 -8.86 -5.00 -11.73
N ARG A 271 -9.27 -5.10 -10.47
CA ARG A 271 -8.90 -6.19 -9.58
C ARG A 271 -10.16 -6.94 -9.16
N THR A 272 -10.08 -8.26 -9.26
CA THR A 272 -11.12 -9.19 -8.80
C THR A 272 -10.45 -10.25 -7.98
N TYR A 273 -10.85 -10.42 -6.72
CA TYR A 273 -10.35 -11.54 -5.90
C TYR A 273 -11.49 -12.21 -5.15
N THR A 274 -11.26 -13.48 -4.89
CA THR A 274 -12.17 -14.36 -4.17
C THR A 274 -11.50 -14.78 -2.87
N LEU A 275 -12.14 -14.45 -1.75
CA LEU A 275 -11.71 -14.87 -0.40
C LEU A 275 -12.64 -15.97 0.10
N MET A 276 -12.09 -17.11 0.50
CA MET A 276 -12.87 -18.16 1.18
C MET A 276 -13.10 -17.79 2.63
N LYS A 277 -14.35 -17.85 3.11
CA LYS A 277 -14.70 -17.44 4.48
C LYS A 277 -13.95 -18.26 5.54
N GLU A 278 -13.85 -19.57 5.34
CA GLU A 278 -13.14 -20.50 6.23
C GLU A 278 -11.63 -20.25 6.34
N LYS A 279 -11.03 -19.57 5.36
CA LYS A 279 -9.60 -19.27 5.33
C LYS A 279 -9.27 -17.89 5.89
N ILE A 280 -10.28 -17.12 6.29
CA ILE A 280 -10.08 -15.84 6.95
C ILE A 280 -9.68 -16.12 8.40
N SER A 281 -8.46 -15.69 8.76
CA SER A 281 -7.90 -15.89 10.09
C SER A 281 -8.08 -14.69 11.00
N GLY A 282 -8.37 -13.51 10.44
CA GLY A 282 -8.60 -12.31 11.23
C GLY A 282 -9.15 -11.13 10.46
N ILE A 283 -9.67 -10.14 11.18
CA ILE A 283 -10.24 -8.91 10.61
C ILE A 283 -9.58 -7.72 11.27
N SER A 284 -9.16 -6.72 10.48
CA SER A 284 -8.62 -5.45 10.98
C SER A 284 -9.51 -4.28 10.60
N TYR A 285 -10.03 -3.56 11.59
CA TYR A 285 -10.67 -2.26 11.39
C TYR A 285 -9.66 -1.13 11.62
N ASN A 286 -9.37 -0.40 10.56
CA ASN A 286 -8.30 0.57 10.51
C ASN A 286 -8.83 2.00 10.37
N GLN A 287 -8.51 2.84 11.35
CA GLN A 287 -9.04 4.19 11.46
C GLN A 287 -7.90 5.22 11.63
N PRO A 288 -7.38 5.76 10.51
CA PRO A 288 -6.49 6.92 10.50
C PRO A 288 -7.09 8.14 11.20
N PHE A 289 -6.26 9.10 11.61
CA PHE A 289 -6.69 10.30 12.33
C PHE A 289 -7.83 11.06 11.63
N VAL A 290 -7.72 11.31 10.33
CA VAL A 290 -8.77 11.98 9.54
C VAL A 290 -10.07 11.18 9.57
N MET A 291 -10.01 9.86 9.34
CA MET A 291 -11.21 9.01 9.38
C MET A 291 -11.81 8.91 10.80
N ARG A 292 -11.00 9.08 11.84
CA ARG A 292 -11.45 9.13 13.24
C ARG A 292 -12.38 10.31 13.47
N LEU A 293 -12.04 11.49 12.93
CA LEU A 293 -12.88 12.68 13.01
C LEU A 293 -14.26 12.45 12.37
N PHE A 294 -14.31 11.70 11.27
CA PHE A 294 -15.55 11.35 10.57
C PHE A 294 -16.19 10.03 11.03
N ARG A 295 -15.72 9.41 12.14
CA ARG A 295 -16.22 8.13 12.70
C ARG A 295 -16.26 6.95 11.70
N ARG A 296 -15.35 6.95 10.74
CA ARG A 296 -15.24 5.99 9.66
C ARG A 296 -13.92 5.21 9.73
N GLY A 297 -13.79 4.10 9.03
CA GLY A 297 -12.57 3.30 9.00
C GLY A 297 -12.62 2.22 7.93
N THR A 298 -11.46 1.70 7.58
CA THR A 298 -11.29 0.68 6.55
C THR A 298 -11.36 -0.71 7.17
N VAL A 299 -12.08 -1.64 6.56
CA VAL A 299 -12.14 -3.04 6.97
C VAL A 299 -11.16 -3.83 6.10
N GLU A 300 -10.12 -4.35 6.72
CA GLU A 300 -9.10 -5.21 6.13
C GLU A 300 -9.28 -6.63 6.68
N VAL A 301 -8.90 -7.63 5.91
CA VAL A 301 -9.00 -9.06 6.29
C VAL A 301 -7.64 -9.70 6.15
N PHE A 302 -7.30 -10.55 7.12
CA PHE A 302 -6.15 -11.44 7.06
C PHE A 302 -6.64 -12.82 6.66
N ALA A 303 -6.35 -13.22 5.43
CA ALA A 303 -6.52 -14.59 4.99
C ALA A 303 -5.18 -15.30 5.05
N ALA A 304 -5.19 -16.55 5.50
CA ALA A 304 -3.98 -17.36 5.52
C ALA A 304 -3.41 -17.51 4.10
N GLY A 305 -2.10 -17.29 3.92
CA GLY A 305 -1.43 -17.30 2.61
C GLY A 305 -1.56 -16.00 1.80
N TYR A 306 -2.55 -15.14 2.07
CA TYR A 306 -2.73 -13.87 1.35
C TYR A 306 -1.79 -12.78 1.89
N GLY A 307 -1.18 -12.00 0.99
CA GLY A 307 -0.27 -10.92 1.37
C GLY A 307 1.12 -11.38 1.81
N GLY A 308 1.52 -12.58 1.40
CA GLY A 308 2.92 -13.01 1.41
C GLY A 308 3.79 -12.04 0.60
N SER A 309 5.01 -11.82 1.09
CA SER A 309 5.95 -10.85 0.53
C SER A 309 6.73 -11.43 -0.64
N ASP A 310 6.61 -10.82 -1.81
CA ASP A 310 7.81 -10.59 -2.62
C ASP A 310 8.69 -9.61 -1.82
N GLU A 311 9.99 -9.85 -1.74
CA GLU A 311 10.97 -9.13 -0.90
C GLU A 311 10.94 -7.58 -1.06
N ASN A 312 10.29 -7.08 -2.13
CA ASN A 312 10.16 -5.67 -2.49
C ASN A 312 8.71 -5.14 -2.59
N ASP A 313 7.68 -5.95 -2.36
CA ASP A 313 6.28 -5.49 -2.39
C ASP A 313 5.76 -5.22 -0.96
N GLU A 314 5.13 -4.05 -0.75
CA GLU A 314 4.41 -3.76 0.50
C GLU A 314 3.38 -4.87 0.73
N LYS A 315 3.29 -5.40 1.97
CA LYS A 315 2.29 -6.41 2.35
C LYS A 315 0.89 -5.91 1.99
N GLU A 316 0.35 -6.35 0.85
CA GLU A 316 -1.01 -6.02 0.42
C GLU A 316 -1.97 -6.83 1.29
N ILE A 317 -2.54 -6.20 2.31
CA ILE A 317 -3.61 -6.79 3.14
C ILE A 317 -4.91 -6.77 2.32
N ALA A 318 -5.71 -7.84 2.40
CA ALA A 318 -6.96 -7.93 1.63
C ALA A 318 -7.95 -6.87 2.11
N LEU A 319 -8.42 -6.04 1.19
CA LEU A 319 -9.37 -4.97 1.51
C LEU A 319 -10.80 -5.52 1.48
N LEU A 320 -11.45 -5.73 2.63
CA LEU A 320 -12.83 -6.17 2.62
C LEU A 320 -13.78 -5.01 2.32
N TYR A 321 -13.59 -3.85 2.93
CA TYR A 321 -14.41 -2.67 2.66
C TYR A 321 -13.63 -1.37 2.85
N PRO A 322 -13.65 -0.44 1.86
CA PRO A 322 -12.81 0.75 1.87
C PRO A 322 -13.10 1.70 3.04
N ILE A 323 -14.39 1.99 3.29
CA ILE A 323 -14.82 2.89 4.37
C ILE A 323 -16.14 2.43 4.95
N LEU A 324 -16.14 1.95 6.18
CA LEU A 324 -17.33 1.63 6.95
C LEU A 324 -17.47 2.62 8.11
N ARG A 325 -18.71 3.01 8.45
CA ARG A 325 -18.98 3.73 9.70
C ARG A 325 -18.82 2.76 10.86
N ARG A 326 -18.21 3.22 11.96
CA ARG A 326 -17.97 2.37 13.13
C ARG A 326 -19.25 1.76 13.71
N GLU A 327 -20.36 2.49 13.64
CA GLU A 327 -21.67 2.06 14.12
C GLU A 327 -22.25 0.89 13.31
N LYS A 328 -21.93 0.80 12.01
CA LYS A 328 -22.39 -0.28 11.12
C LYS A 328 -21.44 -1.48 11.07
N LEU A 329 -20.33 -1.43 11.79
CA LEU A 329 -19.36 -2.53 11.82
C LEU A 329 -19.98 -3.83 12.36
N PRO A 330 -20.76 -3.83 13.46
CA PRO A 330 -21.41 -5.05 13.95
C PRO A 330 -22.35 -5.66 12.90
N ASP A 331 -23.25 -4.85 12.31
CA ASP A 331 -24.19 -5.30 11.28
C ASP A 331 -23.48 -5.84 10.03
N PHE A 332 -22.35 -5.23 9.67
CA PHE A 332 -21.53 -5.70 8.54
C PHE A 332 -20.85 -7.03 8.84
N LEU A 333 -20.31 -7.21 10.05
CA LEU A 333 -19.72 -8.48 10.46
C LEU A 333 -20.78 -9.58 10.58
N GLU A 334 -21.96 -9.27 11.11
CA GLU A 334 -23.10 -10.20 11.13
C GLU A 334 -23.43 -10.75 9.76
N ARG A 335 -23.44 -9.84 8.78
CA ARG A 335 -23.85 -10.15 7.42
C ARG A 335 -22.81 -10.94 6.62
N PHE A 336 -21.52 -10.63 6.78
CA PHE A 336 -20.47 -11.22 5.93
C PHE A 336 -19.60 -12.26 6.65
N LEU A 337 -19.37 -12.11 7.96
CA LEU A 337 -18.41 -12.87 8.76
C LEU A 337 -18.92 -13.08 10.20
N PRO A 338 -20.00 -13.86 10.41
CA PRO A 338 -20.66 -14.00 11.71
C PRO A 338 -19.75 -14.63 12.78
N GLU A 339 -18.76 -15.45 12.39
CA GLU A 339 -17.79 -16.08 13.29
C GLU A 339 -16.90 -15.08 14.04
N PHE A 340 -16.73 -13.88 13.50
CA PHE A 340 -15.93 -12.81 14.11
C PHE A 340 -16.77 -11.86 14.98
N GLN A 341 -18.04 -12.18 15.22
CA GLN A 341 -18.83 -11.55 16.26
C GLN A 341 -18.41 -12.10 17.62
N ASP A 342 -17.67 -11.33 18.41
CA ASP A 342 -17.56 -11.65 19.84
C ASP A 342 -17.38 -10.37 20.67
N THR A 343 -18.44 -9.83 21.30
CA THR A 343 -19.08 -10.02 22.64
C THR A 343 -18.28 -9.73 23.91
N GLN A 344 -16.94 -9.67 23.90
CA GLN A 344 -16.20 -9.35 25.13
C GLN A 344 -15.75 -7.89 25.22
N LYS A 345 -15.95 -7.28 26.41
CA LYS A 345 -15.46 -5.92 26.69
C LYS A 345 -13.92 -5.93 26.72
N PRO A 346 -13.25 -5.07 25.96
CA PRO A 346 -11.80 -5.05 25.92
C PRO A 346 -11.23 -4.61 27.28
N VAL A 347 -10.27 -5.37 27.79
CA VAL A 347 -9.51 -5.05 29.01
C VAL A 347 -8.49 -3.98 28.64
N LYS A 348 -8.53 -2.85 29.35
CA LYS A 348 -7.57 -1.76 29.17
C LYS A 348 -6.23 -2.11 29.81
N THR A 349 -5.17 -1.51 29.29
CA THR A 349 -3.83 -1.56 29.86
C THR A 349 -3.81 -1.13 31.33
N ARG A 350 -3.02 -1.84 32.15
CA ARG A 350 -2.86 -1.51 33.57
C ARG A 350 -2.16 -0.15 33.71
N PRO A 351 -2.57 0.71 34.65
CA PRO A 351 -1.95 2.03 34.87
C PRO A 351 -0.45 1.96 35.15
N GLY A 352 0.03 0.91 35.82
CA GLY A 352 1.47 0.69 36.09
C GLY A 352 2.32 0.38 34.86
N ALA A 353 1.72 0.08 33.70
CA ALA A 353 2.44 -0.15 32.45
C ALA A 353 2.80 1.15 31.71
N PHE A 354 2.27 2.31 32.13
CA PHE A 354 2.50 3.61 31.49
C PHE A 354 3.98 3.96 31.23
N PRO A 355 4.92 3.83 32.18
CA PRO A 355 6.33 4.16 31.92
C PRO A 355 6.99 3.24 30.88
N TRP A 356 6.56 1.99 30.77
CA TRP A 356 7.14 1.02 29.82
C TRP A 356 6.82 1.37 28.37
N PHE A 357 5.72 2.08 28.09
CA PHE A 357 5.39 2.55 26.75
C PHE A 357 6.39 3.61 26.24
N PHE A 358 7.11 4.32 27.11
CA PHE A 358 8.15 5.28 26.72
C PHE A 358 9.47 4.62 26.32
N LEU A 359 9.68 3.33 26.61
CA LEU A 359 10.86 2.58 26.15
C LEU A 359 10.81 2.20 24.66
N CYS A 360 9.77 2.62 23.92
CA CYS A 360 9.67 2.33 22.49
C CYS A 360 10.79 3.03 21.69
N PRO A 361 11.39 2.38 20.67
CA PRO A 361 12.44 2.97 19.83
C PRO A 361 12.09 4.34 19.24
N ARG A 362 10.81 4.54 18.87
CA ARG A 362 10.31 5.83 18.34
C ARG A 362 10.51 7.01 19.29
N PHE A 363 10.31 6.83 20.60
CA PHE A 363 10.52 7.88 21.58
C PHE A 363 12.01 8.03 21.88
N PHE A 364 12.75 6.92 21.96
CA PHE A 364 14.20 6.94 22.14
C PHE A 364 14.92 7.73 21.03
N PHE A 365 14.66 7.43 19.76
CA PHE A 365 15.27 8.16 18.64
C PHE A 365 14.84 9.62 18.59
N ALA A 366 13.59 9.95 18.94
CA ALA A 366 13.14 11.33 19.05
C ALA A 366 13.87 12.10 20.18
N ALA A 367 14.10 11.45 21.32
CA ALA A 367 14.87 12.02 22.42
C ALA A 367 16.35 12.21 22.05
N VAL A 368 16.97 11.20 21.43
CA VAL A 368 18.35 11.31 20.92
C VAL A 368 18.48 12.45 19.91
N PHE A 369 17.54 12.57 18.97
CA PHE A 369 17.51 13.67 18.00
C PHE A 369 17.37 15.03 18.68
N PHE A 370 16.48 15.14 19.67
CA PHE A 370 16.31 16.36 20.47
C PHE A 370 17.61 16.76 21.19
N PHE A 371 18.26 15.83 21.88
CA PHE A 371 19.53 16.10 22.57
C PHE A 371 20.65 16.44 21.59
N ALA A 372 20.75 15.74 20.45
CA ALA A 372 21.73 16.05 19.41
C ALA A 372 21.54 17.48 18.87
N MET A 373 20.31 17.92 18.62
CA MET A 373 20.02 19.30 18.18
C MET A 373 20.35 20.35 19.26
N TRP A 374 20.29 19.98 20.53
CA TRP A 374 20.62 20.88 21.64
C TRP A 374 22.14 21.00 21.87
N LEU A 375 22.88 19.92 21.59
CA LEU A 375 24.32 19.81 21.86
C LEU A 375 25.18 20.46 20.77
N VAL A 376 24.72 20.55 19.52
CA VAL A 376 25.50 21.09 18.40
C VAL A 376 25.51 22.62 18.43
N PRO A 377 26.64 23.29 18.71
CA PRO A 377 26.75 24.74 18.58
C PRO A 377 26.92 25.09 17.10
N MET A 378 25.92 25.72 16.49
CA MET A 378 26.06 26.28 15.13
C MET A 378 26.22 27.80 15.19
N PRO A 379 27.04 28.38 14.28
CA PRO A 379 27.35 29.82 14.27
C PRO A 379 26.18 30.72 13.85
N TYR A 380 25.07 30.16 13.37
CA TYR A 380 23.89 30.90 12.90
C TYR A 380 22.73 30.80 13.90
N PRO A 381 22.41 31.87 14.68
CA PRO A 381 21.43 31.81 15.78
C PRO A 381 19.98 31.58 15.33
N ALA A 382 19.59 32.05 14.14
CA ALA A 382 18.25 31.80 13.60
C ALA A 382 18.05 30.33 13.22
N VAL A 383 19.09 29.70 12.65
CA VAL A 383 19.07 28.31 12.22
C VAL A 383 19.10 27.36 13.43
N THR A 384 19.90 27.68 14.46
CA THR A 384 19.90 26.90 15.72
C THR A 384 18.55 26.95 16.42
N ALA A 385 17.90 28.11 16.49
CA ALA A 385 16.57 28.24 17.07
C ALA A 385 15.53 27.39 16.32
N GLY A 386 15.58 27.39 14.97
CA GLY A 386 14.70 26.57 14.13
C GLY A 386 14.91 25.06 14.33
N LEU A 387 16.15 24.58 14.33
CA LEU A 387 16.47 23.16 14.53
C LEU A 387 16.11 22.68 15.95
N LYS A 388 16.38 23.49 16.98
CA LYS A 388 15.96 23.19 18.35
C LYS A 388 14.44 23.16 18.49
N GLY A 389 13.73 24.10 17.86
CA GLY A 389 12.27 24.11 17.80
C GLY A 389 11.68 22.90 17.06
N LEU A 390 12.34 22.44 16.01
CA LEU A 390 11.93 21.23 15.29
C LEU A 390 12.16 19.98 16.15
N GLY A 391 13.28 19.91 16.85
CA GLY A 391 13.59 18.86 17.82
C GLY A 391 12.56 18.77 18.97
N THR A 392 12.18 19.91 19.56
CA THR A 392 11.14 19.93 20.61
C THR A 392 9.79 19.46 20.07
N LEU A 393 9.41 19.87 18.86
CA LEU A 393 8.13 19.51 18.24
C LEU A 393 8.06 18.01 17.92
N ILE A 394 9.16 17.42 17.42
CA ILE A 394 9.27 15.97 17.21
C ILE A 394 9.16 15.21 18.53
N LEU A 395 9.83 15.67 19.59
CA LEU A 395 9.77 15.03 20.91
C LEU A 395 8.34 15.09 21.49
N LEU A 396 7.67 16.23 21.39
CA LEU A 396 6.27 16.40 21.82
C LEU A 396 5.31 15.51 21.02
N ALA A 397 5.49 15.43 19.69
CA ALA A 397 4.69 14.55 18.84
C ALA A 397 4.92 13.07 19.19
N ALA A 398 6.17 12.67 19.44
CA ALA A 398 6.53 11.33 19.89
C ALA A 398 5.89 11.02 21.25
N ALA A 399 6.02 11.91 22.24
CA ALA A 399 5.40 11.76 23.56
C ALA A 399 3.87 11.65 23.47
N GLY A 400 3.23 12.53 22.69
CA GLY A 400 1.79 12.48 22.44
C GLY A 400 1.35 11.16 21.80
N SER A 401 2.13 10.63 20.86
CA SER A 401 1.86 9.32 20.26
C SER A 401 1.96 8.17 21.28
N VAL A 402 2.92 8.20 22.22
CA VAL A 402 3.05 7.23 23.31
C VAL A 402 1.80 7.26 24.21
N VAL A 403 1.38 8.46 24.61
CA VAL A 403 0.23 8.64 25.51
C VAL A 403 -1.06 8.16 24.84
N LEU A 404 -1.23 8.44 23.55
CA LEU A 404 -2.37 7.95 22.78
C LEU A 404 -2.36 6.42 22.69
N GLU A 405 -1.19 5.81 22.46
CA GLU A 405 -1.02 4.36 22.42
C GLU A 405 -1.47 3.74 23.74
N PHE A 406 -0.90 4.20 24.86
CA PHE A 406 -1.28 3.70 26.19
C PHE A 406 -2.79 3.81 26.46
N LYS A 407 -3.42 4.95 26.14
CA LYS A 407 -4.85 5.18 26.40
C LYS A 407 -5.78 4.32 25.54
N ASN A 408 -5.34 3.94 24.35
CA ASN A 408 -6.17 3.26 23.37
C ASN A 408 -5.83 1.78 23.20
N THR A 409 -4.70 1.33 23.75
CA THR A 409 -4.33 -0.08 23.73
C THR A 409 -5.24 -0.86 24.66
N ALA A 410 -5.93 -1.85 24.11
CA ALA A 410 -6.82 -2.72 24.86
C ALA A 410 -6.84 -4.10 24.21
N LEU A 411 -7.08 -5.12 25.02
CA LEU A 411 -7.01 -6.51 24.61
C LEU A 411 -8.22 -7.25 25.14
N ALA A 412 -8.86 -8.05 24.30
CA ALA A 412 -9.92 -8.98 24.70
C ALA A 412 -9.62 -10.33 24.06
N ALA A 413 -9.75 -11.42 24.80
CA ALA A 413 -9.58 -12.76 24.27
C ALA A 413 -10.90 -13.52 24.48
N GLY A 414 -11.56 -13.86 23.38
CA GLY A 414 -12.69 -14.80 23.38
C GLY A 414 -12.19 -16.24 23.26
N GLU A 415 -13.12 -17.20 23.24
CA GLU A 415 -12.77 -18.62 23.08
C GLU A 415 -12.24 -18.95 21.67
N LYS A 416 -12.63 -18.17 20.66
CA LYS A 416 -12.28 -18.41 19.24
C LYS A 416 -11.55 -17.23 18.56
N VAL A 417 -11.59 -16.04 19.14
CA VAL A 417 -11.15 -14.79 18.48
C VAL A 417 -10.35 -13.92 19.45
N PHE A 418 -9.27 -13.30 18.96
CA PHE A 418 -8.39 -12.45 19.77
C PHE A 418 -8.48 -10.99 19.32
N PHE A 419 -9.08 -10.17 20.16
CA PHE A 419 -9.24 -8.75 19.89
C PHE A 419 -8.06 -7.95 20.41
N LEU A 420 -7.36 -7.31 19.49
CA LEU A 420 -6.28 -6.37 19.78
C LEU A 420 -6.67 -4.99 19.26
N LEU A 421 -6.83 -4.05 20.18
CA LEU A 421 -6.95 -2.63 19.90
C LEU A 421 -5.58 -2.00 20.15
N GLU A 422 -4.99 -1.43 19.11
CA GLU A 422 -3.81 -0.58 19.18
C GLU A 422 -4.17 0.80 18.63
N ALA A 423 -3.78 1.88 19.31
CA ALA A 423 -3.89 3.19 18.66
C ALA A 423 -2.85 4.20 19.10
N ALA A 424 -1.80 4.38 18.30
CA ALA A 424 -1.00 5.60 18.32
C ALA A 424 -1.70 6.67 17.46
N ILE A 425 -1.14 7.01 16.30
CA ILE A 425 -1.72 7.94 15.32
C ILE A 425 -2.84 7.27 14.50
N ARG A 426 -2.70 5.98 14.24
CA ARG A 426 -3.65 5.12 13.52
C ARG A 426 -4.28 4.16 14.52
N LYS A 427 -5.62 4.07 14.57
CA LYS A 427 -6.31 3.11 15.44
C LYS A 427 -6.58 1.84 14.64
N ARG A 428 -6.03 0.72 15.09
CA ARG A 428 -6.22 -0.60 14.51
C ARG A 428 -6.94 -1.47 15.52
N ARG A 429 -8.04 -2.08 15.11
CA ARG A 429 -8.72 -3.14 15.87
C ARG A 429 -8.59 -4.41 15.06
N SER A 430 -7.75 -5.34 15.49
CA SER A 430 -7.64 -6.66 14.90
C SER A 430 -8.44 -7.66 15.74
N CYS A 431 -9.05 -8.64 15.08
CA CYS A 431 -9.79 -9.76 15.67
C CYS A 431 -9.19 -11.05 15.14
#